data_AF-A0AAV6AWC7-F1
#
_entry.id   AF-A0AAV6AWC7-F1
#
_cell.length_a   1.000
_cell.length_b   1.000
_cell.length_c   1.000
_cell.angle_alpha   90.00
_cell.angle_beta   90.00
_cell.angle_gamma   90.00
#
_symmetry.space_group_name_H-M   'P 1'
#
loop_
_entity.id
_entity.type
_entity.pdbx_description
1 polymer ?
#
loop_
_entity_poly.entity_id
_entity_poly.type
_entity_poly.pdbx_seq_one_letter_code
_entity_poly.pdbx_strand_id
1 'polypeptide(L)' 'PGTSARPIANVHGGPAVEDGFDYVIQKGDVLDKIVARYREEKIMVTRNAIMAANPTVDWTKLQIGQHIFIPKPK' A
#
# COMPACT_ATOMS: atom_id res chain seq x y z
N PRO A 1 -22.45 1.90 -19.40
CA PRO A 1 -22.13 0.86 -18.39
C PRO A 1 -20.93 1.30 -17.54
N GLY A 2 -21.21 2.14 -16.53
CA GLY A 2 -20.21 2.70 -15.64
C GLY A 2 -19.98 1.79 -14.45
N THR A 3 -18.75 1.32 -14.27
CA THR A 3 -18.24 0.90 -12.97
C THR A 3 -17.36 2.04 -12.46
N SER A 4 -18.02 2.97 -11.78
CA SER A 4 -17.40 4.01 -10.98
C SER A 4 -16.54 3.31 -9.93
N ALA A 5 -15.24 3.19 -10.20
CA ALA A 5 -14.25 2.88 -9.19
C ALA A 5 -14.36 3.98 -8.14
N ARG A 6 -14.94 3.64 -7.00
CA ARG A 6 -15.11 4.54 -5.86
C ARG A 6 -13.73 5.15 -5.59
N PRO A 7 -13.56 6.48 -5.56
CA PRO A 7 -12.40 7.03 -4.90
C PRO A 7 -12.56 6.62 -3.44
N ILE A 8 -11.79 5.63 -2.98
CA ILE A 8 -11.62 5.43 -1.54
C ILE A 8 -11.01 6.73 -1.05
N ALA A 9 -11.89 7.56 -0.48
CA ALA A 9 -11.55 8.86 0.02
C ALA A 9 -10.33 8.72 0.92
N ASN A 10 -9.30 9.49 0.58
CA ASN A 10 -8.16 9.76 1.41
C ASN A 10 -8.66 10.50 2.66
N VAL A 11 -9.34 9.81 3.59
CA VAL A 11 -9.80 10.35 4.88
C VAL A 11 -8.65 10.33 5.87
N HIS A 12 -7.55 10.95 5.47
CA HIS A 12 -6.47 11.32 6.38
C HIS A 12 -6.23 12.81 6.14
N GLY A 13 -7.19 13.62 6.62
CA GLY A 13 -7.01 15.05 6.84
C GLY A 13 -6.75 15.28 8.32
N GLY A 14 -5.49 15.54 8.67
CA GLY A 14 -5.05 15.88 10.03
C GLY A 14 -3.54 16.15 10.06
N PRO A 15 -3.01 17.03 10.92
CA PRO A 15 -1.62 17.45 10.86
C PRO A 15 -0.73 16.28 11.32
N ALA A 16 0.13 15.78 10.43
CA ALA A 16 0.95 14.56 10.56
C ALA A 16 0.30 13.26 10.07
N VAL A 17 -0.60 13.34 9.09
CA VAL A 17 -0.98 12.17 8.29
C VAL A 17 0.21 11.72 7.46
N GLU A 18 0.61 10.47 7.62
CA GLU A 18 1.52 9.82 6.70
C GLU A 18 0.78 9.72 5.37
N ASP A 19 1.22 10.48 4.36
CA ASP A 19 0.74 10.29 2.99
C ASP A 19 1.00 8.82 2.60
N GLY A 20 0.09 8.20 1.87
CA GLY A 20 0.22 6.79 1.51
C GLY A 20 -0.84 6.33 0.53
N PHE A 21 -0.77 5.06 0.15
CA PHE A 21 -1.62 4.46 -0.87
C PHE A 21 -2.21 3.14 -0.36
N ASP A 22 -3.49 2.92 -0.60
CA ASP A 22 -4.08 1.57 -0.45
C ASP A 22 -3.70 0.73 -1.68
N TYR A 23 -3.14 -0.44 -1.44
CA TYR A 23 -2.70 -1.36 -2.46
C TYR A 23 -3.39 -2.72 -2.28
N VAL A 24 -3.96 -3.21 -3.36
CA VAL A 24 -4.57 -4.54 -3.40
C VAL A 24 -3.57 -5.53 -3.97
N ILE A 25 -3.19 -6.51 -3.16
CA ILE A 25 -2.27 -7.57 -3.57
C ILE A 25 -2.81 -8.30 -4.80
N GLN A 26 -1.98 -8.41 -5.83
CA GLN A 26 -2.33 -9.12 -7.06
C GLN A 26 -1.60 -10.45 -7.16
N LYS A 27 -2.01 -11.27 -8.12
CA LYS A 27 -1.42 -12.59 -8.34
C LYS A 27 0.05 -12.46 -8.76
N GLY A 28 0.95 -13.04 -7.97
CA GLY A 28 2.39 -13.03 -8.26
C GLY A 28 3.13 -11.81 -7.71
N ASP A 29 2.43 -10.95 -6.97
CA ASP A 29 3.07 -9.94 -6.14
C ASP A 29 3.80 -10.58 -4.97
N VAL A 30 4.92 -9.96 -4.65
CA VAL A 30 5.70 -10.22 -3.45
C VAL A 30 6.12 -8.87 -2.90
N LEU A 31 6.31 -8.80 -1.59
CA LEU A 31 6.65 -7.55 -0.90
C LEU A 31 7.82 -6.80 -1.56
N ASP A 32 8.83 -7.51 -2.07
CA ASP A 32 9.98 -6.90 -2.74
C ASP A 32 9.62 -6.23 -4.08
N LYS A 33 8.76 -6.85 -4.89
CA LYS A 33 8.29 -6.29 -6.17
C LYS A 33 7.42 -5.07 -5.94
N ILE A 34 6.56 -5.11 -4.92
CA ILE A 34 5.72 -3.98 -4.53
C ILE A 34 6.62 -2.81 -4.15
N VAL A 35 7.61 -3.03 -3.27
CA VAL A 35 8.57 -1.99 -2.88
C VAL A 35 9.34 -1.43 -4.07
N ALA A 36 9.83 -2.30 -4.97
CA ALA A 36 10.56 -1.87 -6.17
C ALA A 36 9.70 -0.96 -7.06
N ARG A 37 8.45 -1.35 -7.31
CA ARG A 37 7.50 -0.57 -8.09
C ARG A 37 7.29 0.85 -7.52
N TYR A 38 7.06 0.96 -6.22
CA TYR A 38 6.89 2.27 -5.59
C TYR A 38 8.16 3.11 -5.62
N ARG A 39 9.34 2.47 -5.51
CA ARG A 39 10.62 3.18 -5.67
C ARG A 39 10.78 3.77 -7.08
N GLU A 40 10.30 3.08 -8.11
CA GLU A 40 10.27 3.61 -9.49
C GLU A 40 9.35 4.84 -9.60
N GLU A 41 8.26 4.86 -8.84
CA GLU A 41 7.34 6.01 -8.72
C GLU A 41 7.88 7.14 -7.82
N LYS A 42 9.19 7.12 -7.50
CA LYS A 42 9.88 8.05 -6.58
C LYS A 42 9.30 8.07 -5.16
N ILE A 43 8.64 7.00 -4.75
CA ILE A 43 8.16 6.80 -3.38
C ILE A 43 9.19 5.94 -2.67
N MET A 44 9.93 6.54 -1.74
CA MET A 44 11.01 5.85 -1.00
C MET A 44 10.49 4.90 0.07
N VAL A 45 9.62 3.96 -0.29
CA VAL A 45 9.09 2.98 0.65
C VAL A 45 10.09 1.84 0.89
N THR A 46 10.05 1.27 2.10
CA THR A 46 10.85 0.09 2.49
C THR A 46 9.94 -1.03 2.98
N ARG A 47 10.43 -2.28 2.93
CA ARG A 47 9.68 -3.43 3.48
C ARG A 47 9.26 -3.17 4.92
N ASN A 48 10.17 -2.67 5.74
CA ASN A 48 9.90 -2.42 7.16
C ASN A 48 8.81 -1.36 7.35
N ALA A 49 8.80 -0.30 6.53
CA ALA A 49 7.74 0.71 6.58
C ALA A 49 6.36 0.13 6.23
N ILE A 50 6.28 -0.68 5.17
CA ILE A 50 5.02 -1.35 4.79
C ILE A 50 4.57 -2.33 5.88
N MET A 51 5.50 -3.11 6.45
CA MET A 51 5.20 -4.05 7.52
C MET A 51 4.71 -3.33 8.79
N ALA A 52 5.35 -2.22 9.16
CA ALA A 52 4.96 -1.40 10.31
C ALA A 52 3.60 -0.74 10.11
N ALA A 53 3.29 -0.31 8.89
CA ALA A 53 1.99 0.22 8.51
C ALA A 53 0.87 -0.83 8.51
N ASN A 54 1.19 -2.12 8.33
CA ASN A 54 0.21 -3.21 8.31
C ASN A 54 0.58 -4.33 9.29
N PRO A 55 0.48 -4.09 10.61
CA PRO A 55 0.79 -5.08 11.63
C PRO A 55 -0.16 -6.29 11.61
N THR A 56 -1.33 -6.16 10.96
CA THR A 56 -2.35 -7.21 10.84
C THR A 56 -2.16 -8.10 9.60
N VAL A 57 -1.18 -7.82 8.74
CA VAL A 57 -0.94 -8.58 7.51
C VAL A 57 0.05 -9.70 7.76
N ASP A 58 -0.37 -10.93 7.50
CA ASP A 58 0.52 -12.09 7.46
C ASP A 58 1.36 -12.10 6.18
N TRP A 59 2.55 -11.52 6.23
CA TRP A 59 3.49 -11.42 5.10
C TRP A 59 3.97 -12.77 4.54
N THR A 60 3.86 -13.85 5.33
CA THR A 60 4.13 -15.22 4.88
C THR A 60 2.98 -15.84 4.08
N LYS A 61 1.79 -15.23 4.12
CA LYS A 61 0.55 -15.72 3.51
C LYS A 61 -0.22 -14.59 2.84
N LEU A 62 0.44 -13.87 1.94
CA LEU A 62 -0.22 -12.82 1.15
C LEU A 62 -1.35 -13.42 0.30
N GLN A 63 -2.56 -12.87 0.44
CA GLN A 63 -3.72 -13.30 -0.31
C GLN A 63 -4.02 -12.32 -1.45
N ILE A 64 -4.36 -12.84 -2.63
CA ILE A 64 -4.80 -12.01 -3.75
C ILE A 64 -6.11 -11.33 -3.37
N GLY A 65 -6.22 -10.03 -3.60
CA GLY A 65 -7.36 -9.22 -3.16
C GLY A 65 -7.23 -8.66 -1.75
N GLN A 66 -6.14 -8.98 -1.03
CA GLN A 66 -5.87 -8.39 0.27
C GLN A 66 -5.46 -6.92 0.12
N HIS A 67 -6.03 -6.06 0.96
CA HIS A 67 -5.69 -4.64 1.02
C HIS A 67 -4.54 -4.43 2.01
N ILE A 68 -3.53 -3.67 1.59
CA ILE A 68 -2.41 -3.22 2.41
C ILE A 68 -2.20 -1.72 2.22
N PHE A 69 -1.77 -1.03 3.27
CA PHE A 69 -1.40 0.36 3.24
C PHE A 69 0.10 0.53 2.93
N ILE A 70 0.42 1.34 1.94
CA ILE A 70 1.78 1.66 1.52
C ILE A 70 2.11 3.08 2.00
N PRO A 71 2.90 3.26 3.07
CA PRO A 71 3.27 4.57 3.55
C PRO A 71 4.26 5.25 2.59
N LYS A 72 4.02 6.53 2.30
CA LYS A 72 4.93 7.40 1.56
C LYS A 72 5.68 8.27 2.58
N PRO A 73 7.00 8.06 2.75
CA PRO A 73 7.79 9.01 3.53
C PRO A 73 7.79 10.37 2.83
N LYS A 74 7.79 11.44 3.64
CA LYS A 74 7.85 12.83 3.17
C LYS A 74 9.14 13.14 2.43
#